data_AF-A0A5N6SR03-F1
#
_entry.id   AF-A0A5N6SR03-F1
#
_cell.length_a   1.000
_cell.length_b   1.000
_cell.length_c   1.000
_cell.angle_alpha   90.00
_cell.angle_beta   90.00
_cell.angle_gamma   90.00
#
_symmetry.space_group_name_H-M   'P 1'
#
loop_
_entity.id
_entity.type
_entity.pdbx_description
1 polymer ?
#
loop_
_entity_poly.entity_id
_entity_poly.type
_entity_poly.pdbx_seq_one_letter_code
_entity_poly.pdbx_strand_id
1 'polypeptide(L)'
;MIHHKKRPLPLEEIAPPNIPTYERVIHRQKIQHSTPAPDMPSNVDKRPEAEEKPEEQKPETEEEETDDDDEREPMYDNTNYDHVRFDPIWYGDYPEDEIPFEIAEYLGENLEHARYHQMVGSSRTIFHMCGRPDVVRMIDDPAYVIEDEIVAIPIGCFAVSFLLSRYREEGVFPWEHVPGLESGAVRKCSIPPSVMGTVSTQELKALYPFSRQVISGETIKVVRVQDHPNLSKFEKAAMAHFTDGLLQRKDTLFRGLSLFALERSLAFFLPVISSTNAENEFGPGIYTTEALHIAKRYAGKTGAIMVFSTPDERRLKCWEPTADEWRQLTAKWIGLSLSDINVPPIYQAADVIKGAMSADQTKAHGQNRFLNPDDTKQTVFVSYRGCESLRRELKAIIFIEWSK
;
A
#
# COMPACT_ATOMS: atom_id res chain seq x y z
N MET A 1 25.80 21.56 0.39
CA MET A 1 24.49 22.02 -0.09
C MET A 1 23.83 22.79 1.03
N ILE A 2 23.43 24.04 0.77
CA ILE A 2 22.70 24.87 1.74
C ILE A 2 21.23 24.57 1.50
N HIS A 3 20.62 23.72 2.34
CA HIS A 3 19.16 23.62 2.36
C HIS A 3 18.62 24.97 2.84
N HIS A 4 17.97 25.72 1.96
CA HIS A 4 17.10 26.80 2.37
C HIS A 4 15.92 26.17 3.11
N LYS A 5 16.04 25.97 4.42
CA LYS A 5 14.90 25.64 5.27
C LYS A 5 13.89 26.78 5.12
N LYS A 6 12.82 26.54 4.36
CA LYS A 6 11.65 27.42 4.33
C LYS A 6 11.17 27.60 5.77
N ARG A 7 10.70 28.81 6.08
CA ARG A 7 10.47 29.28 7.46
C ARG A 7 9.50 28.32 8.19
N PRO A 8 9.85 27.78 9.37
CA PRO A 8 8.93 26.97 10.16
C PRO A 8 7.68 27.78 10.52
N LEU A 9 6.52 27.12 10.49
CA LEU A 9 5.22 27.77 10.68
C LEU A 9 5.04 28.23 12.15
N PRO A 10 4.39 29.39 12.40
CA PRO A 10 3.80 29.67 13.70
C PRO A 10 2.66 28.66 13.95
N LEU A 11 2.63 28.06 15.14
CA LEU A 11 1.65 27.03 15.55
C LEU A 11 0.18 27.47 15.39
N GLU A 12 -0.09 28.76 15.24
CA GLU A 12 -1.42 29.37 15.26
C GLU A 12 -2.02 29.61 13.86
N GLU A 13 -1.27 29.42 12.76
CA GLU A 13 -1.69 29.88 11.41
C GLU A 13 -1.97 28.77 10.38
N ILE A 14 -1.98 27.50 10.80
CA ILE A 14 -2.46 26.39 9.95
C ILE A 14 -3.95 26.24 10.24
N ALA A 15 -4.73 27.24 9.81
CA ALA A 15 -6.17 27.10 9.79
C ALA A 15 -6.51 25.94 8.84
N PRO A 16 -7.26 24.91 9.27
CA PRO A 16 -7.91 24.04 8.29
C PRO A 16 -8.80 24.96 7.43
N PRO A 17 -8.76 24.88 6.09
CA PRO A 17 -9.76 25.56 5.29
C PRO A 17 -11.13 25.04 5.72
N ASN A 18 -12.09 25.94 5.97
CA ASN A 18 -13.44 25.70 6.49
C ASN A 18 -13.98 24.29 6.18
N ILE A 19 -13.78 23.36 7.12
CA ILE A 19 -14.52 22.11 7.16
C ILE A 19 -15.80 22.42 7.91
N PRO A 20 -17.00 22.18 7.35
CA PRO A 20 -18.23 22.32 8.11
C PRO A 20 -18.19 21.33 9.29
N THR A 21 -18.11 21.87 10.50
CA THR A 21 -18.21 21.08 11.74
C THR A 21 -19.65 20.63 11.88
N TYR A 22 -19.95 19.36 11.56
CA TYR A 22 -21.20 18.72 11.95
C TYR A 22 -21.02 18.06 13.32
N GLU A 23 -21.82 18.51 14.30
CA GLU A 23 -21.86 17.93 15.65
C GLU A 23 -22.41 16.49 15.56
N ARG A 24 -21.59 15.49 15.90
CA ARG A 24 -22.04 14.11 16.05
C ARG A 24 -23.01 14.00 17.24
N VAL A 25 -24.29 13.82 16.97
CA VAL A 25 -25.30 13.43 17.97
C VAL A 25 -25.13 11.95 18.27
N ILE A 26 -24.53 11.62 19.42
CA ILE A 26 -24.39 10.24 19.87
C ILE A 26 -25.75 9.75 20.43
N HIS A 27 -26.46 8.92 19.67
CA HIS A 27 -27.61 8.18 20.18
C HIS A 27 -27.18 6.93 20.98
N ARG A 28 -27.41 7.00 22.30
CA ARG A 28 -27.07 5.96 23.27
C ARG A 28 -28.13 4.86 23.25
N GLN A 29 -27.91 3.77 22.50
CA GLN A 29 -28.77 2.59 22.57
C GLN A 29 -28.59 1.85 23.92
N LYS A 30 -29.71 1.62 24.61
CA LYS A 30 -29.80 0.80 25.83
C LYS A 30 -29.76 -0.68 25.46
N ILE A 31 -28.71 -1.38 25.89
CA ILE A 31 -28.64 -2.85 25.86
C ILE A 31 -29.47 -3.39 27.04
N GLN A 32 -30.54 -4.15 26.75
CA GLN A 32 -31.23 -4.97 27.74
C GLN A 32 -30.80 -6.43 27.56
N HIS A 33 -30.14 -6.96 28.59
CA HIS A 33 -29.93 -8.40 28.75
C HIS A 33 -31.20 -9.07 29.28
N SER A 34 -31.62 -10.18 28.68
CA SER A 34 -32.33 -11.25 29.40
C SER A 34 -32.35 -12.58 28.62
N THR A 35 -32.03 -13.63 29.35
CA THR A 35 -32.26 -15.07 29.10
C THR A 35 -32.54 -15.64 30.51
N PRO A 36 -33.38 -16.67 30.76
CA PRO A 36 -33.55 -17.87 29.92
C PRO A 36 -34.98 -18.46 29.78
N ALA A 37 -35.07 -19.49 28.95
CA ALA A 37 -36.20 -20.42 28.69
C ALA A 37 -36.60 -21.23 29.96
N PRO A 38 -37.69 -22.05 30.03
CA PRO A 38 -38.16 -22.99 28.99
C PRO A 38 -39.69 -23.29 28.90
N ASP A 39 -40.02 -24.28 28.05
CA ASP A 39 -41.19 -25.18 28.01
C ASP A 39 -42.34 -24.96 26.99
N MET A 40 -42.47 -25.95 26.09
CA MET A 40 -43.66 -26.41 25.35
C MET A 40 -44.49 -27.37 26.25
N PRO A 41 -45.76 -27.80 25.98
CA PRO A 41 -46.47 -27.88 24.69
C PRO A 41 -48.01 -27.62 24.71
N SER A 42 -48.65 -27.72 23.53
CA SER A 42 -49.91 -28.47 23.23
C SER A 42 -50.97 -27.76 22.36
N ASN A 43 -51.62 -28.61 21.55
CA ASN A 43 -52.64 -28.39 20.52
C ASN A 43 -53.93 -27.66 20.98
N VAL A 44 -54.64 -27.02 20.04
CA VAL A 44 -55.96 -27.44 19.47
C VAL A 44 -56.64 -26.28 18.71
N ASP A 45 -57.24 -26.64 17.59
CA ASP A 45 -58.13 -25.94 16.65
C ASP A 45 -59.11 -24.87 17.19
N LYS A 46 -59.34 -23.79 16.41
CA LYS A 46 -60.61 -23.54 15.70
C LYS A 46 -60.57 -22.30 14.78
N ARG A 47 -61.30 -22.46 13.68
CA ARG A 47 -61.51 -21.66 12.46
C ARG A 47 -62.64 -20.60 12.65
N PRO A 48 -63.07 -19.84 11.61
CA PRO A 48 -62.62 -18.50 11.20
C PRO A 48 -63.73 -17.42 11.37
N GLU A 49 -63.43 -16.14 11.11
CA GLU A 49 -64.44 -15.17 10.67
C GLU A 49 -63.80 -14.00 9.91
N ALA A 50 -64.56 -13.45 8.98
CA ALA A 50 -64.15 -12.62 7.85
C ALA A 50 -64.32 -11.11 8.08
N GLU A 51 -63.82 -10.34 7.10
CA GLU A 51 -64.04 -8.90 6.81
C GLU A 51 -63.35 -7.94 7.80
N GLU A 52 -62.63 -6.89 7.39
CA GLU A 52 -62.83 -5.95 6.28
C GLU A 52 -61.50 -5.46 5.68
N LYS A 53 -61.51 -5.13 4.38
CA LYS A 53 -60.63 -4.13 3.75
C LYS A 53 -61.04 -2.75 4.28
N PRO A 54 -60.11 -1.78 4.50
CA PRO A 54 -59.70 -0.98 3.34
C PRO A 54 -58.30 -0.30 3.42
N GLU A 55 -58.00 0.35 2.31
CA GLU A 55 -57.11 1.50 2.12
C GLU A 55 -55.60 1.29 1.95
N GLU A 56 -55.22 1.37 0.66
CA GLU A 56 -53.91 1.76 0.16
C GLU A 56 -53.38 3.00 0.89
N GLN A 57 -52.37 2.81 1.74
CA GLN A 57 -51.41 3.86 2.05
C GLN A 57 -50.20 3.68 1.12
N LYS A 58 -49.95 4.72 0.31
CA LYS A 58 -48.69 4.90 -0.40
C LYS A 58 -47.55 4.80 0.61
N PRO A 59 -46.47 4.04 0.35
CA PRO A 59 -45.27 4.20 1.14
C PRO A 59 -44.68 5.57 0.81
N GLU A 60 -44.69 6.46 1.80
CA GLU A 60 -43.79 7.59 1.86
C GLU A 60 -42.37 7.04 1.70
N THR A 61 -41.66 7.60 0.74
CA THR A 61 -40.27 7.26 0.46
C THR A 61 -39.49 7.75 1.68
N GLU A 62 -39.14 6.82 2.57
CA GLU A 62 -38.07 7.06 3.52
C GLU A 62 -36.83 7.35 2.68
N GLU A 63 -36.46 8.62 2.59
CA GLU A 63 -35.14 9.03 2.15
C GLU A 63 -34.19 8.41 3.17
N GLU A 64 -33.65 7.23 2.84
CA GLU A 64 -32.46 6.70 3.46
C GLU A 64 -31.36 7.73 3.23
N GLU A 65 -31.19 8.62 4.20
CA GLU A 65 -29.93 9.32 4.43
C GLU A 65 -28.86 8.25 4.61
N THR A 66 -28.24 7.89 3.50
CA THR A 66 -27.02 7.09 3.46
C THR A 66 -25.94 7.98 4.04
N ASP A 67 -25.75 7.82 5.34
CA ASP A 67 -24.63 8.33 6.14
C ASP A 67 -23.35 7.55 5.71
N ASP A 68 -23.03 7.61 4.41
CA ASP A 68 -21.76 7.16 3.87
C ASP A 68 -20.75 8.29 4.16
N ASP A 69 -20.27 8.28 5.41
CA ASP A 69 -19.05 8.94 5.89
C ASP A 69 -17.88 8.39 5.06
N ASP A 70 -17.79 8.87 3.82
CA ASP A 70 -16.80 8.45 2.86
C ASP A 70 -15.46 8.99 3.37
N GLU A 71 -14.65 8.11 3.99
CA GLU A 71 -13.30 8.35 4.52
C GLU A 71 -12.30 8.69 3.40
N ARG A 72 -12.67 9.61 2.51
CA ARG A 72 -11.90 10.06 1.34
C ARG A 72 -10.79 10.97 1.82
N GLU A 73 -9.55 10.70 1.39
CA GLU A 73 -8.46 11.67 1.53
C GLU A 73 -8.60 12.76 0.45
N PRO A 74 -8.86 14.03 0.80
CA PRO A 74 -8.96 15.09 -0.18
C PRO A 74 -7.57 15.38 -0.78
N MET A 75 -7.43 15.22 -2.09
CA MET A 75 -6.27 15.74 -2.82
C MET A 75 -6.57 17.15 -3.30
N TYR A 76 -5.83 18.15 -2.82
CA TYR A 76 -5.97 19.53 -3.26
C TYR A 76 -5.54 19.68 -4.73
N ASP A 77 -6.26 20.52 -5.47
CA ASP A 77 -5.89 20.91 -6.82
C ASP A 77 -4.63 21.79 -6.80
N ASN A 78 -3.64 21.45 -7.61
CA ASN A 78 -2.37 22.17 -7.75
C ASN A 78 -2.56 23.61 -8.28
N THR A 79 -3.74 23.98 -8.77
CA THR A 79 -4.01 25.35 -9.26
C THR A 79 -4.14 26.40 -8.14
N ASN A 80 -4.43 25.99 -6.89
CA ASN A 80 -4.53 26.88 -5.73
C ASN A 80 -3.41 26.60 -4.70
N TYR A 81 -2.24 26.21 -5.21
CA TYR A 81 -1.12 25.72 -4.43
C TYR A 81 -0.26 26.88 -3.90
N ASP A 82 -0.01 26.90 -2.59
CA ASP A 82 0.85 27.91 -1.96
C ASP A 82 2.34 27.61 -2.20
N HIS A 83 2.83 28.04 -3.37
CA HIS A 83 4.23 27.94 -3.76
C HIS A 83 5.21 28.69 -2.83
N VAL A 84 4.71 29.61 -2.00
CA VAL A 84 5.53 30.30 -1.00
C VAL A 84 5.86 29.37 0.17
N ARG A 85 4.86 28.59 0.62
CA ARG A 85 4.99 27.73 1.80
C ARG A 85 5.44 26.32 1.49
N PHE A 86 5.17 25.80 0.30
CA PHE A 86 5.44 24.41 -0.05
C PHE A 86 6.28 24.32 -1.32
N ASP A 87 7.17 23.32 -1.37
CA ASP A 87 8.03 23.08 -2.53
C ASP A 87 7.24 22.41 -3.64
N PRO A 88 7.43 22.77 -4.92
CA PRO A 88 6.72 22.13 -6.00
C PRO A 88 7.14 20.67 -6.11
N ILE A 89 6.19 19.81 -6.46
CA ILE A 89 6.45 18.39 -6.70
C ILE A 89 6.21 18.04 -8.15
N TRP A 90 6.88 16.98 -8.60
CA TRP A 90 6.60 16.37 -9.88
C TRP A 90 5.37 15.46 -9.74
N TYR A 91 4.35 15.69 -10.58
CA TYR A 91 3.12 14.89 -10.64
C TYR A 91 2.64 14.79 -12.10
N GLY A 92 3.34 14.00 -12.91
CA GLY A 92 3.13 13.92 -14.37
C GLY A 92 3.70 15.11 -15.15
N ASP A 93 3.72 16.29 -14.53
CA ASP A 93 4.41 17.50 -14.99
C ASP A 93 5.08 18.20 -13.80
N TYR A 94 6.00 19.13 -14.07
CA TYR A 94 6.58 20.02 -13.07
C TYR A 94 6.16 21.46 -13.33
N PRO A 95 5.66 22.21 -12.33
CA PRO A 95 5.07 23.52 -12.56
C PRO A 95 6.09 24.64 -12.86
N GLU A 96 7.39 24.38 -12.67
CA GLU A 96 8.47 25.33 -12.92
C GLU A 96 9.33 24.91 -14.13
N ASP A 97 10.11 25.85 -14.66
CA ASP A 97 10.94 25.64 -15.86
C ASP A 97 12.06 24.60 -15.63
N GLU A 98 12.57 24.48 -14.40
CA GLU A 98 13.67 23.59 -14.03
C GLU A 98 13.27 22.67 -12.88
N ILE A 99 13.42 21.35 -13.10
CA ILE A 99 13.21 20.35 -12.04
C ILE A 99 14.44 20.33 -11.13
N PRO A 100 14.28 20.52 -9.81
CA PRO A 100 15.39 20.46 -8.85
C PRO A 100 16.16 19.15 -8.95
N PHE A 101 17.48 19.22 -8.74
CA PHE A 101 18.38 18.07 -8.85
C PHE A 101 17.92 16.88 -8.00
N GLU A 102 17.45 17.12 -6.79
CA GLU A 102 17.01 16.09 -5.86
C GLU A 102 15.76 15.34 -6.37
N ILE A 103 14.85 16.02 -7.08
CA ILE A 103 13.70 15.38 -7.74
C ILE A 103 14.15 14.69 -9.03
N ALA A 104 14.98 15.35 -9.83
CA ALA A 104 15.51 14.81 -11.08
C ALA A 104 16.30 13.52 -10.86
N GLU A 105 17.00 13.37 -9.72
CA GLU A 105 17.74 12.16 -9.38
C GLU A 105 16.84 10.90 -9.31
N TYR A 106 15.62 11.06 -8.79
CA TYR A 106 14.61 9.99 -8.76
C TYR A 106 13.96 9.75 -10.12
N LEU A 107 13.80 10.79 -10.93
CA LEU A 107 13.18 10.70 -12.25
C LEU A 107 14.13 10.17 -13.32
N GLY A 108 15.44 10.12 -13.03
CA GLY A 108 16.47 9.66 -13.94
C GLY A 108 16.81 10.68 -15.04
N GLU A 109 17.82 10.36 -15.85
CA GLU A 109 18.22 11.22 -16.96
C GLU A 109 17.09 11.30 -18.01
N ASN A 110 16.74 12.51 -18.44
CA ASN A 110 15.64 12.74 -19.38
C ASN A 110 14.29 12.13 -18.95
N LEU A 111 14.02 12.07 -17.64
CA LEU A 111 12.77 11.54 -17.09
C LEU A 111 12.52 10.05 -17.39
N GLU A 112 13.57 9.25 -17.61
CA GLU A 112 13.46 7.82 -17.94
C GLU A 112 12.66 7.01 -16.91
N HIS A 113 12.66 7.43 -15.64
CA HIS A 113 11.95 6.76 -14.55
C HIS A 113 10.63 7.42 -14.18
N ALA A 114 10.30 8.57 -14.77
CA ALA A 114 9.08 9.32 -14.47
C ALA A 114 7.82 8.45 -14.59
N ARG A 115 7.75 7.63 -15.65
CA ARG A 115 6.64 6.68 -15.88
C ARG A 115 6.44 5.63 -14.80
N TYR A 116 7.37 5.49 -13.85
CA TYR A 116 7.20 4.57 -12.74
C TYR A 116 6.59 5.28 -11.54
N HIS A 117 6.81 6.59 -11.37
CA HIS A 117 6.40 7.38 -10.21
C HIS A 117 5.01 7.99 -10.37
N GLN A 118 4.22 7.90 -9.31
CA GLN A 118 2.96 8.64 -9.23
C GLN A 118 3.27 10.10 -8.97
N MET A 119 4.12 10.39 -7.99
CA MET A 119 4.62 11.73 -7.67
C MET A 119 6.00 11.66 -7.03
N VAL A 120 6.79 12.73 -7.16
CA VAL A 120 8.11 12.86 -6.54
C VAL A 120 8.27 14.27 -5.99
N GLY A 121 8.63 14.39 -4.71
CA GLY A 121 8.89 15.67 -4.09
C GLY A 121 8.99 15.60 -2.56
N SER A 122 8.94 16.76 -1.92
CA SER A 122 8.97 16.89 -0.46
C SER A 122 7.83 16.10 0.19
N SER A 123 8.16 15.28 1.19
CA SER A 123 7.17 14.53 1.98
C SER A 123 6.20 15.47 2.68
N ARG A 124 6.70 16.62 3.16
CA ARG A 124 5.89 17.70 3.74
C ARG A 124 4.86 18.25 2.75
N THR A 125 5.28 18.56 1.52
CA THR A 125 4.36 18.99 0.47
C THR A 125 3.32 17.91 0.16
N ILE A 126 3.76 16.65 -0.01
CA ILE A 126 2.85 15.56 -0.39
C ILE A 126 1.74 15.39 0.65
N PHE A 127 2.06 15.41 1.95
CA PHE A 127 1.01 15.38 2.99
C PHE A 127 0.09 16.58 2.96
N HIS A 128 0.64 17.79 2.71
CA HIS A 128 -0.20 18.97 2.57
C HIS A 128 -1.20 18.78 1.43
N MET A 129 -0.72 18.38 0.24
CA MET A 129 -1.57 18.17 -0.92
C MET A 129 -2.61 17.07 -0.71
N CYS A 130 -2.34 16.09 0.14
CA CYS A 130 -3.28 15.02 0.48
C CYS A 130 -4.12 15.30 1.74
N GLY A 131 -4.27 16.57 2.15
CA GLY A 131 -5.21 16.90 3.24
C GLY A 131 -4.73 16.53 4.64
N ARG A 132 -3.41 16.40 4.86
CA ARG A 132 -2.81 16.00 6.15
C ARG A 132 -1.98 17.11 6.81
N PRO A 133 -2.59 18.26 7.16
CA PRO A 133 -1.90 19.36 7.83
C PRO A 133 -1.42 18.99 9.24
N ASP A 134 -2.01 17.95 9.85
CA ASP A 134 -1.56 17.36 11.11
C ASP A 134 -0.15 16.78 10.99
N VAL A 135 0.14 16.04 9.91
CA VAL A 135 1.46 15.46 9.66
C VAL A 135 2.48 16.53 9.26
N VAL A 136 2.05 17.54 8.49
CA VAL A 136 2.90 18.70 8.15
C VAL A 136 3.39 19.40 9.41
N ARG A 137 2.52 19.61 10.41
CA ARG A 137 2.92 20.18 11.71
C ARG A 137 3.97 19.33 12.42
N MET A 138 3.83 17.99 12.37
CA MET A 138 4.80 17.09 12.99
C MET A 138 6.16 17.17 12.29
N ILE A 139 6.20 17.33 10.96
CA ILE A 139 7.45 17.51 10.21
C ILE A 139 8.11 18.87 10.54
N ASP A 140 7.31 19.92 10.70
CA ASP A 140 7.80 21.27 11.01
C ASP A 140 8.23 21.44 12.48
N ASP A 141 7.75 20.59 13.38
CA ASP A 141 8.03 20.66 14.81
C ASP A 141 9.30 19.88 15.17
N PRO A 142 10.36 20.55 15.67
CA PRO A 142 11.63 19.92 16.02
C PRO A 142 11.55 18.93 17.19
N ALA A 143 10.41 18.84 17.89
CA ALA A 143 10.18 17.82 18.91
C ALA A 143 10.00 16.41 18.31
N TYR A 144 9.68 16.29 17.02
CA TYR A 144 9.50 15.01 16.35
C TYR A 144 10.73 14.61 15.52
N VAL A 145 10.84 13.31 15.25
CA VAL A 145 11.97 12.71 14.50
C VAL A 145 11.70 12.67 12.99
N ILE A 146 10.46 12.96 12.55
CA ILE A 146 10.12 12.95 11.12
C ILE A 146 10.80 14.15 10.45
N GLU A 147 11.61 13.86 9.44
CA GLU A 147 12.29 14.88 8.64
C GLU A 147 11.53 15.11 7.33
N ASP A 148 11.57 16.34 6.82
CA ASP A 148 11.15 16.60 5.45
C ASP A 148 12.21 16.03 4.50
N GLU A 149 11.78 15.17 3.59
CA GLU A 149 12.67 14.49 2.65
C GLU A 149 12.02 14.40 1.28
N ILE A 150 12.86 14.37 0.23
CA ILE A 150 12.38 14.03 -1.10
C ILE A 150 12.04 12.55 -1.13
N VAL A 151 10.79 12.26 -1.44
CA VAL A 151 10.21 10.93 -1.55
C VAL A 151 9.58 10.75 -2.91
N ALA A 152 9.59 9.50 -3.37
CA ALA A 152 9.10 9.12 -4.67
C ALA A 152 8.02 8.06 -4.48
N ILE A 153 6.75 8.43 -4.71
CA ILE A 153 5.61 7.55 -4.48
C ILE A 153 5.47 6.57 -5.66
N PRO A 154 5.40 5.26 -5.41
CA PRO A 154 5.19 4.29 -6.46
C PRO A 154 3.87 4.50 -7.21
N ILE A 155 3.84 4.19 -8.50
CA ILE A 155 2.57 4.03 -9.21
C ILE A 155 1.76 2.95 -8.51
N GLY A 156 0.46 3.21 -8.40
CA GLY A 156 -0.46 2.29 -7.78
C GLY A 156 -0.55 2.41 -6.25
N CYS A 157 0.02 3.48 -5.67
CA CYS A 157 0.05 3.70 -4.22
C CYS A 157 -0.70 4.99 -3.81
N PHE A 158 -1.53 4.92 -2.77
CA PHE A 158 -1.98 6.13 -2.06
C PHE A 158 -0.80 6.75 -1.32
N ALA A 159 -0.49 8.01 -1.63
CA ALA A 159 0.73 8.66 -1.14
C ALA A 159 0.79 8.73 0.40
N VAL A 160 -0.30 9.13 1.06
CA VAL A 160 -0.36 9.24 2.52
C VAL A 160 -0.18 7.88 3.17
N SER A 161 -1.00 6.89 2.77
CA SER A 161 -0.95 5.55 3.34
C SER A 161 0.40 4.87 3.16
N PHE A 162 1.03 5.05 1.98
CA PHE A 162 2.39 4.58 1.71
C PHE A 162 3.41 5.21 2.67
N LEU A 163 3.40 6.55 2.79
CA LEU A 163 4.36 7.27 3.65
C LEU A 163 4.14 6.99 5.14
N LEU A 164 2.90 6.99 5.62
CA LEU A 164 2.58 6.70 7.01
C LEU A 164 2.95 5.27 7.40
N SER A 165 2.70 4.30 6.51
CA SER A 165 3.11 2.91 6.75
C SER A 165 4.63 2.81 6.87
N ARG A 166 5.37 3.48 5.99
CA ARG A 166 6.83 3.54 6.07
C ARG A 166 7.31 4.18 7.37
N TYR A 167 6.79 5.36 7.74
CA TYR A 167 7.21 6.05 8.96
C TYR A 167 6.83 5.31 10.24
N ARG A 168 5.72 4.56 10.22
CA ARG A 168 5.38 3.61 11.28
C ARG A 168 6.49 2.60 11.46
N GLU A 169 6.85 1.90 10.40
CA GLU A 169 7.79 0.79 10.43
C GLU A 169 9.22 1.25 10.76
N GLU A 170 9.58 2.46 10.33
CA GLU A 170 10.83 3.12 10.73
C GLU A 170 10.82 3.58 12.20
N GLY A 171 9.64 3.64 12.83
CA GLY A 171 9.46 4.08 14.21
C GLY A 171 9.67 5.58 14.40
N VAL A 172 9.50 6.37 13.34
CA VAL A 172 9.66 7.84 13.36
C VAL A 172 8.33 8.56 13.53
N PHE A 173 7.21 7.89 13.25
CA PHE A 173 5.87 8.49 13.36
C PHE A 173 5.29 8.39 14.79
N PRO A 174 4.88 9.52 15.41
CA PRO A 174 4.40 9.58 16.78
C PRO A 174 2.90 9.21 16.88
N TRP A 175 2.57 7.94 16.66
CA TRP A 175 1.18 7.45 16.56
C TRP A 175 0.27 7.83 17.73
N GLU A 176 0.81 7.90 18.94
CA GLU A 176 0.08 8.33 20.14
C GLU A 176 -0.51 9.76 20.06
N HIS A 177 -0.05 10.58 19.13
CA HIS A 177 -0.50 11.96 18.94
C HIS A 177 -1.54 12.12 17.83
N VAL A 178 -1.91 11.05 17.10
CA VAL A 178 -2.95 11.09 16.06
C VAL A 178 -4.25 10.51 16.63
N PRO A 179 -5.29 11.34 16.86
CA PRO A 179 -6.59 10.86 17.31
C PRO A 179 -7.15 9.79 16.36
N GLY A 180 -7.68 8.69 16.92
CA GLY A 180 -8.31 7.61 16.16
C GLY A 180 -7.37 6.47 15.72
N LEU A 181 -6.06 6.57 15.99
CA LEU A 181 -5.11 5.51 15.69
C LEU A 181 -4.65 4.77 16.94
N GLU A 182 -4.77 3.43 16.91
CA GLU A 182 -4.33 2.59 18.03
C GLU A 182 -2.82 2.73 18.25
N SER A 183 -2.45 3.29 19.39
CA SER A 183 -1.07 3.34 19.85
C SER A 183 -0.60 1.92 20.17
N GLY A 184 0.48 1.50 19.50
CA GLY A 184 1.13 0.22 19.74
C GLY A 184 2.63 0.36 19.53
N ALA A 185 3.41 -0.28 20.39
CA ALA A 185 4.86 -0.28 20.27
C ALA A 185 5.28 -0.86 18.91
N VAL A 186 5.89 -0.05 18.04
CA VAL A 186 6.43 -0.54 16.78
C VAL A 186 7.82 -1.09 17.04
N ARG A 187 8.00 -2.39 16.80
CA ARG A 187 9.32 -3.02 16.87
C ARG A 187 10.15 -2.55 15.67
N LYS A 188 11.25 -1.84 15.92
CA LYS A 188 12.21 -1.45 14.90
C LYS A 188 12.91 -2.69 14.34
N CYS A 189 12.66 -3.02 13.08
CA CYS A 189 13.38 -4.06 12.37
C CYS A 189 14.68 -3.49 11.79
N SER A 190 15.75 -4.29 11.84
CA SER A 190 17.06 -3.91 11.30
C SER A 190 17.64 -5.05 10.46
N ILE A 191 18.54 -4.70 9.55
CA ILE A 191 19.26 -5.69 8.74
C ILE A 191 20.11 -6.54 9.68
N PRO A 192 20.02 -7.89 9.63
CA PRO A 192 20.83 -8.73 10.50
C PRO A 192 22.33 -8.42 10.37
N PRO A 193 23.09 -8.32 11.48
CA PRO A 193 24.52 -7.95 11.44
C PRO A 193 25.38 -8.91 10.61
N SER A 194 24.96 -10.15 10.45
CA SER A 194 25.65 -11.15 9.62
C SER A 194 25.52 -10.88 8.12
N VAL A 195 24.62 -10.00 7.68
CA VAL A 195 24.43 -9.64 6.28
C VAL A 195 25.39 -8.51 5.91
N MET A 196 26.37 -8.84 5.08
CA MET A 196 27.46 -7.96 4.65
C MET A 196 27.25 -7.47 3.21
N GLY A 197 28.16 -6.59 2.74
CA GLY A 197 28.18 -6.08 1.36
C GLY A 197 28.55 -7.11 0.28
N THR A 198 28.79 -8.37 0.64
CA THR A 198 29.09 -9.46 -0.30
C THR A 198 28.03 -10.54 -0.19
N VAL A 199 27.65 -11.14 -1.33
CA VAL A 199 26.69 -12.25 -1.33
C VAL A 199 27.22 -13.40 -0.47
N SER A 200 26.42 -13.83 0.48
CA SER A 200 26.67 -15.00 1.31
C SER A 200 25.44 -15.89 1.35
N THR A 201 25.64 -17.19 1.54
CA THR A 201 24.54 -18.14 1.77
C THR A 201 24.41 -18.36 3.27
N GLN A 202 23.24 -18.10 3.84
CA GLN A 202 22.98 -18.23 5.27
C GLN A 202 21.73 -19.06 5.53
N GLU A 203 21.70 -19.78 6.65
CA GLU A 203 20.47 -20.45 7.08
C GLU A 203 19.38 -19.42 7.41
N LEU A 204 18.18 -19.62 6.87
CA LEU A 204 17.08 -18.67 7.08
C LEU A 204 16.73 -18.50 8.56
N LYS A 205 16.83 -19.59 9.33
CA LYS A 205 16.59 -19.60 10.78
C LYS A 205 17.67 -18.82 11.56
N ALA A 206 18.90 -18.77 11.05
CA ALA A 206 19.96 -17.96 11.66
C ALA A 206 19.74 -16.46 11.43
N LEU A 207 19.19 -16.09 10.27
CA LEU A 207 18.80 -14.69 9.97
C LEU A 207 17.55 -14.27 10.75
N TYR A 208 16.54 -15.13 10.78
CA TYR A 208 15.24 -14.89 11.41
C TYR A 208 14.80 -16.12 12.21
N PRO A 209 14.99 -16.16 13.54
CA PRO A 209 14.71 -17.34 14.37
C PRO A 209 13.27 -17.84 14.32
N PHE A 210 12.31 -16.94 14.06
CA PHE A 210 10.88 -17.26 13.95
C PHE A 210 10.45 -17.61 12.53
N SER A 211 11.38 -17.64 11.56
CA SER A 211 11.06 -18.01 10.19
C SER A 211 10.56 -19.44 10.09
N ARG A 212 9.50 -19.65 9.29
CA ARG A 212 9.04 -20.98 8.93
C ARG A 212 9.85 -21.48 7.75
N GLN A 213 10.65 -22.51 8.01
CA GLN A 213 11.44 -23.17 6.98
C GLN A 213 10.55 -24.12 6.16
N VAL A 214 10.77 -24.16 4.85
CA VAL A 214 10.12 -25.13 3.95
C VAL A 214 10.77 -26.51 4.11
N ILE A 215 12.10 -26.51 4.24
CA ILE A 215 12.91 -27.71 4.45
C ILE A 215 13.87 -27.47 5.62
N SER A 216 14.21 -28.54 6.35
CA SER A 216 15.20 -28.44 7.42
C SER A 216 16.55 -27.95 6.88
N GLY A 217 17.14 -26.97 7.54
CA GLY A 217 18.42 -26.38 7.11
C GLY A 217 18.30 -25.53 5.84
N GLU A 218 17.12 -24.99 5.55
CA GLU A 218 16.93 -24.09 4.41
C GLU A 218 17.91 -22.91 4.45
N THR A 219 18.64 -22.73 3.36
CA THR A 219 19.60 -21.63 3.18
C THR A 219 19.16 -20.70 2.06
N ILE A 220 19.55 -19.43 2.18
CA ILE A 220 19.19 -18.37 1.26
C ILE A 220 20.39 -17.47 0.99
N LYS A 221 20.49 -16.94 -0.23
CA LYS A 221 21.49 -15.92 -0.55
C LYS A 221 21.09 -14.58 0.06
N VAL A 222 22.02 -13.90 0.69
CA VAL A 222 21.79 -12.58 1.26
C VAL A 222 22.93 -11.64 0.94
N VAL A 223 22.59 -10.38 0.72
CA VAL A 223 23.55 -9.28 0.53
C VAL A 223 22.96 -7.99 1.04
N ARG A 224 23.81 -7.10 1.55
CA ARG A 224 23.50 -5.72 1.86
C ARG A 224 23.97 -4.83 0.72
N VAL A 225 23.07 -4.00 0.20
CA VAL A 225 23.34 -3.07 -0.89
C VAL A 225 22.99 -1.66 -0.43
N GLN A 226 23.83 -0.69 -0.80
CA GLN A 226 23.57 0.71 -0.50
C GLN A 226 22.40 1.21 -1.34
N ASP A 227 21.52 2.01 -0.74
CA ASP A 227 20.46 2.70 -1.47
C ASP A 227 21.04 3.62 -2.55
N HIS A 228 20.31 3.74 -3.67
CA HIS A 228 20.61 4.71 -4.71
C HIS A 228 19.29 5.29 -5.25
N PRO A 229 19.08 6.62 -5.24
CA PRO A 229 17.85 7.23 -5.73
C PRO A 229 17.60 6.93 -7.22
N ASN A 230 18.64 7.04 -8.05
CA ASN A 230 18.60 6.58 -9.43
C ASN A 230 18.49 5.04 -9.54
N LEU A 231 17.37 4.56 -10.07
CA LEU A 231 17.02 3.15 -10.14
C LEU A 231 17.98 2.35 -11.04
N SER A 232 18.41 2.91 -12.16
CA SER A 232 19.35 2.28 -13.09
C SER A 232 20.71 2.02 -12.42
N LYS A 233 21.18 2.95 -11.58
CA LYS A 233 22.42 2.78 -10.80
C LYS A 233 22.24 1.73 -9.70
N PHE A 234 21.11 1.74 -9.00
CA PHE A 234 20.77 0.70 -8.02
C PHE A 234 20.76 -0.70 -8.67
N GLU A 235 20.05 -0.89 -9.79
CA GLU A 235 19.95 -2.17 -10.47
C GLU A 235 21.32 -2.69 -10.90
N LYS A 236 22.16 -1.84 -11.51
CA LYS A 236 23.53 -2.21 -11.89
C LYS A 236 24.36 -2.65 -10.68
N ALA A 237 24.28 -1.92 -9.57
CA ALA A 237 24.99 -2.26 -8.34
C ALA A 237 24.50 -3.59 -7.75
N ALA A 238 23.18 -3.77 -7.61
CA ALA A 238 22.57 -5.00 -7.12
C ALA A 238 22.92 -6.21 -8.01
N MET A 239 22.86 -6.06 -9.33
CA MET A 239 23.22 -7.09 -10.30
C MET A 239 24.69 -7.49 -10.23
N ALA A 240 25.60 -6.54 -9.98
CA ALA A 240 27.04 -6.82 -9.86
C ALA A 240 27.38 -7.76 -8.69
N HIS A 241 26.54 -7.81 -7.65
CA HIS A 241 26.72 -8.73 -6.54
C HIS A 241 26.38 -10.19 -6.90
N PHE A 242 25.48 -10.43 -7.85
CA PHE A 242 25.01 -11.77 -8.25
C PHE A 242 25.64 -12.22 -9.57
N THR A 243 26.90 -12.63 -9.51
CA THR A 243 27.67 -13.07 -10.69
C THR A 243 27.19 -14.39 -11.31
N ASP A 244 26.29 -15.11 -10.64
CA ASP A 244 25.69 -16.36 -11.11
C ASP A 244 24.50 -16.15 -12.06
N GLY A 245 24.19 -14.89 -12.37
CA GLY A 245 23.11 -14.54 -13.28
C GLY A 245 21.71 -14.62 -12.65
N LEU A 246 21.58 -14.80 -11.33
CA LEU A 246 20.29 -15.01 -10.67
C LEU A 246 19.30 -13.87 -10.96
N LEU A 247 19.76 -12.62 -10.91
CA LEU A 247 18.89 -11.45 -11.09
C LEU A 247 18.57 -11.14 -12.57
N GLN A 248 19.24 -11.81 -13.51
CA GLN A 248 19.09 -11.59 -14.95
C GLN A 248 18.25 -12.67 -15.62
N ARG A 249 17.77 -13.68 -14.88
CA ARG A 249 16.96 -14.74 -15.47
C ARG A 249 15.54 -14.25 -15.72
N LYS A 250 14.97 -14.68 -16.84
CA LYS A 250 13.59 -14.34 -17.23
C LYS A 250 12.53 -14.93 -16.30
N ASP A 251 12.88 -15.98 -15.55
CA ASP A 251 12.03 -16.64 -14.57
C ASP A 251 12.30 -16.14 -13.14
N THR A 252 12.68 -14.86 -12.99
CA THR A 252 12.91 -14.26 -11.67
C THR A 252 11.80 -13.29 -11.33
N LEU A 253 11.24 -13.45 -10.15
CA LEU A 253 10.24 -12.57 -9.57
C LEU A 253 10.82 -11.84 -8.36
N PHE A 254 10.48 -10.57 -8.23
CA PHE A 254 10.93 -9.69 -7.17
C PHE A 254 9.75 -9.20 -6.35
N ARG A 255 9.94 -9.08 -5.04
CA ARG A 255 9.01 -8.40 -4.14
C ARG A 255 9.78 -7.42 -3.27
N GLY A 256 9.50 -6.13 -3.44
CA GLY A 256 9.97 -5.10 -2.52
C GLY A 256 9.06 -4.99 -1.31
N LEU A 257 9.66 -4.79 -0.13
CA LEU A 257 8.93 -4.60 1.10
C LEU A 257 9.83 -4.01 2.20
N SER A 258 9.22 -3.52 3.26
CA SER A 258 9.95 -3.08 4.45
C SER A 258 10.59 -4.26 5.19
N LEU A 259 11.54 -3.95 6.08
CA LEU A 259 12.16 -4.98 6.94
C LEU A 259 11.14 -5.64 7.88
N PHE A 260 10.11 -4.90 8.30
CA PHE A 260 9.05 -5.41 9.16
C PHE A 260 8.13 -6.38 8.39
N ALA A 261 7.70 -5.99 7.19
CA ALA A 261 6.93 -6.85 6.31
C ALA A 261 7.72 -8.10 5.89
N LEU A 262 9.05 -7.99 5.73
CA LEU A 262 9.95 -9.13 5.50
C LEU A 262 9.91 -10.10 6.67
N GLU A 263 10.15 -9.62 7.91
CA GLU A 263 10.13 -10.48 9.10
C GLU A 263 8.78 -11.19 9.26
N ARG A 264 7.66 -10.48 9.04
CA ARG A 264 6.32 -11.07 9.04
C ARG A 264 6.13 -12.12 7.95
N SER A 265 6.54 -11.82 6.71
CA SER A 265 6.44 -12.76 5.59
C SER A 265 7.26 -14.02 5.83
N LEU A 266 8.43 -13.91 6.45
CA LEU A 266 9.27 -15.07 6.78
C LEU A 266 8.73 -15.88 7.96
N ALA A 267 8.14 -15.22 8.96
CA ALA A 267 7.50 -15.88 10.10
C ALA A 267 6.22 -16.64 9.69
N PHE A 268 5.45 -16.07 8.77
CA PHE A 268 4.33 -16.75 8.15
C PHE A 268 4.05 -16.18 6.75
N PHE A 269 4.31 -17.02 5.75
CA PHE A 269 4.27 -16.61 4.34
C PHE A 269 2.83 -16.58 3.81
N LEU A 270 2.07 -15.60 4.28
CA LEU A 270 0.72 -15.30 3.86
C LEU A 270 0.65 -13.89 3.28
N PRO A 271 -0.39 -13.60 2.48
CA PRO A 271 -0.72 -12.23 2.11
C PRO A 271 -0.85 -11.38 3.37
N VAL A 272 -0.04 -10.32 3.48
CA VAL A 272 -0.22 -9.33 4.54
C VAL A 272 -1.24 -8.34 4.02
N ILE A 273 -2.48 -8.48 4.50
CA ILE A 273 -3.53 -7.49 4.25
C ILE A 273 -3.18 -6.28 5.12
N SER A 274 -2.74 -5.19 4.50
CA SER A 274 -2.68 -3.90 5.17
C SER A 274 -3.90 -3.09 4.76
N SER A 275 -4.63 -2.55 5.74
CA SER A 275 -5.71 -1.57 5.50
C SER A 275 -5.17 -0.28 4.88
N THR A 276 -3.87 -0.04 4.94
CA THR A 276 -3.18 1.10 4.31
C THR A 276 -2.60 0.78 2.93
N ASN A 277 -2.61 -0.49 2.49
CA ASN A 277 -2.03 -0.86 1.20
C ASN A 277 -3.09 -0.72 0.10
N ALA A 278 -3.10 0.45 -0.52
CA ALA A 278 -3.65 0.76 -1.84
C ALA A 278 -3.26 -0.25 -2.95
N GLU A 279 -2.20 -1.01 -2.70
CA GLU A 279 -1.50 -1.91 -3.63
C GLU A 279 -2.28 -3.21 -3.93
N ASN A 280 -3.46 -3.39 -3.33
CA ASN A 280 -4.26 -4.61 -3.47
C ASN A 280 -5.22 -4.56 -4.67
N GLU A 281 -4.79 -4.06 -5.82
CA GLU A 281 -5.69 -3.88 -6.98
C GLU A 281 -6.27 -5.19 -7.54
N PHE A 282 -5.66 -6.33 -7.21
CA PHE A 282 -6.18 -7.69 -7.43
C PHE A 282 -6.59 -8.39 -6.14
N GLY A 283 -6.80 -7.64 -5.06
CA GLY A 283 -7.17 -8.13 -3.73
C GLY A 283 -6.00 -8.66 -2.90
N PRO A 284 -6.29 -9.31 -1.77
CA PRO A 284 -5.29 -9.90 -0.89
C PRO A 284 -4.39 -10.89 -1.62
N GLY A 285 -3.09 -10.60 -1.65
CA GLY A 285 -2.11 -11.49 -2.24
C GLY A 285 -0.67 -11.11 -1.94
N ILE A 286 0.26 -11.95 -2.38
CA ILE A 286 1.68 -11.62 -2.44
C ILE A 286 2.00 -11.13 -3.84
N TYR A 287 2.19 -9.81 -3.96
CA TYR A 287 2.50 -9.12 -5.21
C TYR A 287 3.99 -9.25 -5.54
N THR A 288 4.27 -9.58 -6.79
CA THR A 288 5.61 -9.74 -7.34
C THR A 288 5.69 -9.14 -8.73
N THR A 289 6.90 -8.79 -9.16
CA THR A 289 7.19 -8.20 -10.47
C THR A 289 8.44 -8.81 -11.08
N GLU A 290 8.55 -8.82 -12.40
CA GLU A 290 9.76 -9.24 -13.12
C GLU A 290 10.82 -8.13 -13.15
N ALA A 291 10.47 -6.90 -12.74
CA ALA A 291 11.33 -5.73 -12.81
C ALA A 291 11.96 -5.38 -11.45
N LEU A 292 13.29 -5.49 -11.35
CA LEU A 292 14.02 -5.24 -10.11
C LEU A 292 13.84 -3.80 -9.59
N HIS A 293 13.88 -2.79 -10.47
CA HIS A 293 13.63 -1.40 -10.10
C HIS A 293 12.24 -1.17 -9.50
N ILE A 294 11.23 -1.92 -9.93
CA ILE A 294 9.87 -1.78 -9.38
C ILE A 294 9.87 -2.30 -7.94
N ALA A 295 10.43 -3.48 -7.71
CA ALA A 295 10.61 -3.99 -6.35
C ALA A 295 11.46 -3.05 -5.48
N LYS A 296 12.50 -2.41 -6.02
CA LYS A 296 13.28 -1.41 -5.25
C LYS A 296 12.41 -0.27 -4.72
N ARG A 297 11.40 0.16 -5.47
CA ARG A 297 10.54 1.29 -5.08
C ARG A 297 9.64 0.92 -3.91
N TYR A 298 9.05 -0.27 -3.95
CA TYR A 298 8.29 -0.82 -2.82
C TYR A 298 9.16 -1.11 -1.59
N ALA A 299 10.44 -1.44 -1.79
CA ALA A 299 11.37 -1.63 -0.68
C ALA A 299 11.81 -0.31 -0.01
N GLY A 300 11.60 0.84 -0.67
CA GLY A 300 11.98 2.16 -0.15
C GLY A 300 13.50 2.33 0.04
N LYS A 301 13.89 3.31 0.87
CA LYS A 301 15.30 3.63 1.18
C LYS A 301 15.94 2.62 2.12
N THR A 302 15.16 2.08 3.06
CA THR A 302 15.60 1.05 4.00
C THR A 302 14.56 -0.06 4.00
N GLY A 303 14.93 -1.20 3.43
CA GLY A 303 13.99 -2.30 3.23
C GLY A 303 14.67 -3.54 2.67
N ALA A 304 13.89 -4.39 2.02
CA ALA A 304 14.38 -5.59 1.41
C ALA A 304 13.68 -5.90 0.09
N ILE A 305 14.38 -6.64 -0.77
CA ILE A 305 13.82 -7.27 -1.97
C ILE A 305 13.95 -8.77 -1.80
N MET A 306 12.82 -9.47 -1.77
CA MET A 306 12.79 -10.93 -1.87
C MET A 306 12.88 -11.34 -3.34
N VAL A 307 13.76 -12.28 -3.64
CA VAL A 307 14.03 -12.78 -5.00
C VAL A 307 13.57 -14.22 -5.08
N PHE A 308 12.67 -14.50 -6.02
CA PHE A 308 12.09 -15.81 -6.25
C PHE A 308 12.40 -16.29 -7.66
N SER A 309 12.48 -17.61 -7.84
CA SER A 309 12.23 -18.20 -9.16
C SER A 309 10.73 -18.27 -9.43
N THR A 310 10.31 -18.23 -10.69
CA THR A 310 8.91 -18.40 -11.06
C THR A 310 8.47 -19.83 -10.72
N PRO A 311 7.42 -20.03 -9.90
CA PRO A 311 6.94 -21.37 -9.55
C PRO A 311 6.42 -22.16 -10.76
N ASP A 312 6.38 -23.49 -10.67
CA ASP A 312 5.75 -24.33 -11.69
C ASP A 312 4.23 -24.10 -11.73
N GLU A 313 3.81 -23.26 -12.67
CA GLU A 313 2.42 -22.87 -12.87
C GLU A 313 1.51 -24.00 -13.37
N ARG A 314 2.06 -25.12 -13.88
CA ARG A 314 1.24 -26.25 -14.35
C ARG A 314 0.38 -26.86 -13.25
N ARG A 315 0.78 -26.63 -12.00
CA ARG A 315 0.05 -27.09 -10.82
C ARG A 315 -0.86 -26.02 -10.25
N LEU A 316 -0.80 -24.79 -10.72
CA LEU A 316 -1.54 -23.65 -10.17
C LEU A 316 -2.65 -23.22 -11.13
N LYS A 317 -3.77 -22.77 -10.57
CA LYS A 317 -4.82 -22.11 -11.36
C LYS A 317 -4.40 -20.67 -11.63
N CYS A 318 -3.75 -20.45 -12.77
CA CYS A 318 -3.33 -19.13 -13.20
C CYS A 318 -4.45 -18.45 -13.99
N TRP A 319 -4.74 -17.20 -13.64
CA TRP A 319 -5.71 -16.37 -14.35
C TRP A 319 -5.04 -15.08 -14.82
N GLU A 320 -5.21 -14.77 -16.10
CA GLU A 320 -4.89 -13.46 -16.66
C GLU A 320 -6.23 -12.79 -17.02
N PRO A 321 -6.68 -11.76 -16.28
CA PRO A 321 -7.93 -11.08 -16.57
C PRO A 321 -7.89 -10.46 -17.98
N THR A 322 -9.01 -10.56 -18.70
CA THR A 322 -9.23 -9.75 -19.91
C THR A 322 -9.27 -8.26 -19.55
N ALA A 323 -9.18 -7.37 -20.54
CA ALA A 323 -9.20 -5.92 -20.30
C ALA A 323 -10.44 -5.47 -19.49
N ASP A 324 -11.59 -6.08 -19.74
CA ASP A 324 -12.85 -5.72 -19.05
C ASP A 324 -12.88 -6.28 -17.63
N GLU A 325 -12.44 -7.53 -17.44
CA GLU A 325 -12.32 -8.16 -16.12
C GLU A 325 -11.30 -7.44 -15.25
N TRP A 326 -10.18 -7.01 -15.83
CA TRP A 326 -9.16 -6.21 -15.14
C TRP A 326 -9.74 -4.89 -14.64
N ARG A 327 -10.50 -4.17 -15.48
CA ARG A 327 -11.14 -2.90 -15.08
C ARG A 327 -12.15 -3.08 -13.95
N GLN A 328 -12.95 -4.15 -14.00
CA GLN A 328 -13.92 -4.46 -12.94
C GLN A 328 -13.24 -4.89 -11.64
N LEU A 329 -12.20 -5.74 -11.72
CA LEU A 329 -11.46 -6.23 -10.57
C LEU A 329 -10.74 -5.09 -9.84
N THR A 330 -10.01 -4.26 -10.58
CA THR A 330 -9.30 -3.10 -10.02
C THR A 330 -10.28 -2.10 -9.43
N ALA A 331 -11.36 -1.74 -10.14
CA ALA A 331 -12.40 -0.87 -9.61
C ALA A 331 -13.01 -1.39 -8.30
N LYS A 332 -13.23 -2.70 -8.18
CA LYS A 332 -13.75 -3.31 -6.95
C LYS A 332 -12.81 -3.11 -5.77
N TRP A 333 -11.54 -3.48 -5.95
CA TRP A 333 -10.57 -3.49 -4.86
C TRP A 333 -10.06 -2.12 -4.47
N ILE A 334 -10.15 -1.19 -5.40
CA ILE A 334 -9.82 0.21 -5.19
C ILE A 334 -11.04 0.99 -4.66
N GLY A 335 -12.22 0.36 -4.56
CA GLY A 335 -13.39 0.95 -3.92
C GLY A 335 -14.06 2.04 -4.76
N LEU A 336 -14.00 1.94 -6.09
CA LEU A 336 -14.74 2.85 -6.95
C LEU A 336 -16.25 2.57 -6.83
N SER A 337 -17.04 3.58 -6.52
CA SER A 337 -18.50 3.49 -6.41
C SER A 337 -19.13 3.51 -7.81
N LEU A 338 -18.98 2.40 -8.54
CA LEU A 338 -19.59 2.17 -9.86
C LEU A 338 -20.70 1.12 -9.73
N SER A 339 -21.87 1.40 -10.30
CA SER A 339 -23.10 0.61 -10.15
C SER A 339 -23.04 -0.83 -10.71
N ASP A 340 -22.04 -1.15 -11.54
CA ASP A 340 -22.00 -2.39 -12.33
C ASP A 340 -20.74 -3.26 -12.07
N ILE A 341 -20.15 -3.19 -10.87
CA ILE A 341 -18.94 -3.96 -10.55
C ILE A 341 -19.31 -5.42 -10.20
N ASN A 342 -19.06 -6.34 -11.13
CA ASN A 342 -19.16 -7.78 -10.91
C ASN A 342 -17.78 -8.44 -10.97
N VAL A 343 -17.34 -9.08 -9.87
CA VAL A 343 -16.07 -9.80 -9.88
C VAL A 343 -16.25 -11.15 -10.59
N PRO A 344 -15.44 -11.49 -11.61
CA PRO A 344 -15.55 -12.76 -12.32
C PRO A 344 -15.43 -13.97 -11.38
N PRO A 345 -16.25 -15.04 -11.53
CA PRO A 345 -16.18 -16.21 -10.66
C PRO A 345 -14.81 -16.89 -10.60
N ILE A 346 -14.02 -16.77 -11.67
CA ILE A 346 -12.65 -17.30 -11.75
C ILE A 346 -11.71 -16.68 -10.70
N TYR A 347 -11.98 -15.45 -10.23
CA TYR A 347 -11.22 -14.81 -9.16
C TYR A 347 -11.14 -15.69 -7.91
N GLN A 348 -12.27 -16.30 -7.51
CA GLN A 348 -12.35 -17.12 -6.30
C GLN A 348 -11.58 -18.44 -6.41
N ALA A 349 -11.33 -18.90 -7.65
CA ALA A 349 -10.66 -20.16 -7.92
C ALA A 349 -9.17 -19.97 -8.27
N ALA A 350 -8.71 -18.74 -8.48
CA ALA A 350 -7.34 -18.47 -8.90
C ALA A 350 -6.35 -18.75 -7.76
N ASP A 351 -5.23 -19.39 -8.08
CA ASP A 351 -4.06 -19.46 -7.21
C ASP A 351 -3.11 -18.29 -7.46
N VAL A 352 -3.05 -17.87 -8.73
CA VAL A 352 -2.18 -16.80 -9.25
C VAL A 352 -2.99 -15.92 -10.19
N ILE A 353 -2.87 -14.61 -10.03
CA ILE A 353 -3.43 -13.61 -10.94
C ILE A 353 -2.27 -12.85 -11.59
N LYS A 354 -2.27 -12.73 -12.91
CA LYS A 354 -1.29 -11.92 -13.64
C LYS A 354 -2.00 -10.83 -14.41
N GLY A 355 -1.49 -9.62 -14.35
CA GLY A 355 -2.10 -8.49 -15.05
C GLY A 355 -1.21 -7.27 -15.05
N ALA A 356 -1.66 -6.24 -15.77
CA ALA A 356 -1.04 -4.94 -15.72
C ALA A 356 -1.20 -4.31 -14.33
N MET A 357 -0.22 -3.52 -13.92
CA MET A 357 -0.40 -2.58 -12.82
C MET A 357 -1.32 -1.43 -13.27
N SER A 358 -2.07 -0.79 -12.38
CA SER A 358 -2.81 0.41 -12.74
C SER A 358 -1.91 1.64 -12.84
N ALA A 359 -2.21 2.50 -13.82
CA ALA A 359 -1.68 3.86 -13.92
C ALA A 359 -2.71 4.88 -13.38
N ASP A 360 -2.24 6.07 -12.99
CA ASP A 360 -3.06 7.23 -12.63
C ASP A 360 -4.10 7.00 -11.49
N GLN A 361 -3.80 6.17 -10.48
CA GLN A 361 -4.76 5.85 -9.39
C GLN A 361 -5.39 7.08 -8.74
N THR A 362 -4.60 8.10 -8.43
CA THR A 362 -5.11 9.30 -7.75
C THR A 362 -6.12 10.08 -8.60
N LYS A 363 -5.91 10.16 -9.92
CA LYS A 363 -6.87 10.80 -10.84
C LYS A 363 -8.14 9.97 -10.97
N ALA A 364 -8.02 8.64 -10.94
CA ALA A 364 -9.18 7.76 -11.06
C ALA A 364 -10.15 7.89 -9.88
N HIS A 365 -9.61 8.01 -8.66
CA HIS A 365 -10.41 8.29 -7.46
C HIS A 365 -11.13 9.63 -7.50
N GLY A 366 -10.39 10.71 -7.78
CA GLY A 366 -10.99 12.06 -7.78
C GLY A 366 -12.06 12.26 -8.85
N GLN A 367 -12.05 11.45 -9.91
CA GLN A 367 -13.00 11.53 -11.03
C GLN A 367 -14.00 10.37 -11.06
N ASN A 368 -13.97 9.46 -10.08
CA ASN A 368 -14.72 8.20 -10.06
C ASN A 368 -14.75 7.49 -11.42
N ARG A 369 -13.57 7.32 -12.03
CA ARG A 369 -13.41 6.72 -13.37
C ARG A 369 -12.61 5.42 -13.30
N PHE A 370 -12.79 4.54 -14.28
CA PHE A 370 -11.94 3.36 -14.42
C PHE A 370 -10.47 3.73 -14.58
N LEU A 371 -9.61 2.87 -14.05
CA LEU A 371 -8.16 2.96 -14.20
C LEU A 371 -7.73 2.57 -15.60
N ASN A 372 -6.56 3.08 -15.98
CA ASN A 372 -5.88 2.63 -17.19
C ASN A 372 -4.80 1.61 -16.81
N PRO A 373 -4.64 0.53 -17.58
CA PRO A 373 -3.52 -0.39 -17.39
C PRO A 373 -2.20 0.28 -17.77
N ASP A 374 -1.16 0.02 -17.00
CA ASP A 374 0.24 0.32 -17.31
C ASP A 374 0.84 -0.78 -18.21
N ASP A 375 1.98 -0.50 -18.86
CA ASP A 375 2.74 -1.51 -19.61
C ASP A 375 3.42 -2.53 -18.68
N THR A 376 3.56 -2.19 -17.41
CA THR A 376 4.17 -3.00 -16.38
C THR A 376 3.23 -4.11 -15.93
N LYS A 377 3.73 -5.36 -15.97
CA LYS A 377 3.01 -6.51 -15.43
C LYS A 377 3.41 -6.82 -13.99
N GLN A 378 2.46 -7.36 -13.26
CA GLN A 378 2.64 -7.95 -11.94
C GLN A 378 2.02 -9.34 -11.87
N THR A 379 2.57 -10.16 -10.98
CA THR A 379 2.08 -11.50 -10.65
C THR A 379 1.73 -11.56 -9.17
N VAL A 380 0.51 -11.97 -8.86
CA VAL A 380 -0.04 -11.95 -7.51
C VAL A 380 -0.44 -13.36 -7.10
N PHE A 381 0.10 -13.82 -5.98
CA PHE A 381 -0.22 -15.13 -5.40
C PHE A 381 -1.30 -14.94 -4.35
N VAL A 382 -2.53 -15.36 -4.66
CA VAL A 382 -3.75 -14.99 -3.89
C VAL A 382 -4.29 -16.14 -3.04
N SER A 383 -3.92 -17.39 -3.34
CA SER A 383 -4.32 -18.56 -2.55
C SER A 383 -3.20 -19.04 -1.63
N TYR A 384 -3.54 -19.83 -0.60
CA TYR A 384 -2.56 -20.53 0.23
C TYR A 384 -1.59 -21.37 -0.60
N ARG A 385 -2.11 -22.04 -1.63
CA ARG A 385 -1.33 -22.91 -2.51
C ARG A 385 -0.38 -22.11 -3.39
N GLY A 386 -0.84 -20.97 -3.91
CA GLY A 386 -0.01 -20.01 -4.65
C GLY A 386 1.12 -19.48 -3.77
N CYS A 387 0.79 -19.01 -2.56
CA CYS A 387 1.76 -18.49 -1.60
C CYS A 387 2.80 -19.55 -1.18
N GLU A 388 2.36 -20.78 -0.91
CA GLU A 388 3.27 -21.89 -0.60
C GLU A 388 4.21 -22.20 -1.77
N SER A 389 3.69 -22.20 -2.99
CA SER A 389 4.49 -22.44 -4.19
C SER A 389 5.53 -21.34 -4.39
N LEU A 390 5.15 -20.06 -4.23
CA LEU A 390 6.10 -18.95 -4.25
C LEU A 390 7.16 -19.05 -3.15
N ARG A 391 6.75 -19.40 -1.91
CA ARG A 391 7.67 -19.52 -0.78
C ARG A 391 8.80 -20.51 -1.04
N ARG A 392 8.49 -21.65 -1.68
CA ARG A 392 9.46 -22.68 -2.05
C ARG A 392 10.49 -22.17 -3.06
N GLU A 393 10.14 -21.15 -3.82
CA GLU A 393 11.01 -20.55 -4.83
C GLU A 393 11.83 -19.36 -4.33
N LEU A 394 11.77 -19.02 -3.04
CA LEU A 394 12.62 -17.96 -2.47
C LEU A 394 14.11 -18.35 -2.58
N LYS A 395 14.91 -17.56 -3.32
CA LYS A 395 16.34 -17.83 -3.57
C LYS A 395 17.27 -16.82 -2.91
N ALA A 396 16.85 -15.56 -2.79
CA ALA A 396 17.67 -14.52 -2.19
C ALA A 396 16.86 -13.45 -1.45
N ILE A 397 17.52 -12.73 -0.54
CA ILE A 397 17.05 -11.47 0.04
C ILE A 397 18.14 -10.42 -0.15
N ILE A 398 17.81 -9.32 -0.83
CA ILE A 398 18.67 -8.15 -1.00
C ILE A 398 18.22 -7.12 0.03
N PHE A 399 19.06 -6.80 0.99
CA PHE A 399 18.80 -5.77 1.99
C PHE A 399 19.29 -4.42 1.50
N ILE A 400 18.46 -3.39 1.61
CA ILE A 400 18.79 -2.04 1.17
C ILE A 400 19.04 -1.18 2.41
N GLU A 401 20.20 -0.54 2.45
CA GLU A 401 20.59 0.34 3.53
C GLU A 401 20.80 1.76 3.00
N TRP A 402 20.08 2.71 3.56
CA TRP A 402 20.32 4.11 3.31
C TRP A 402 21.51 4.59 4.16
N SER A 403 22.52 5.17 3.50
CA SER A 403 23.64 5.82 4.20
C SER A 403 23.26 7.28 4.45
N LYS A 404 23.14 7.66 5.72
CA LYS A 404 22.98 9.06 6.14
C LYS A 404 24.26 9.86 5.95
#